data_AF-A0A1B6LW14-F1
#
_entry.id   AF-A0A1B6LW14-F1
#
_cell.length_a   1.000
_cell.length_b   1.000
_cell.length_c   1.000
_cell.angle_alpha   90.00
_cell.angle_beta   90.00
_cell.angle_gamma   90.00
#
_symmetry.space_group_name_H-M   'P 1'
#
loop_
_entity.id
_entity.type
_entity.pdbx_description
1 polymer ?
#
loop_
_entity_poly.entity_id
_entity_poly.type
_entity_poly.pdbx_seq_one_letter_code
_entity_poly.pdbx_strand_id
1 'polypeptide(L)'
;SQCSYPTNAVCKQLLDKNTDYFTSANCHDIDELFPSSNTFENPLLNSVKLFVGGLILKYLMIVPSNAHAISEMLVKGAGEEVVCESLEIGGALYPVLSLINHSCDPNVVRHSHNGDLNVLTAIQVIPAGGQILDNYGYHHAVHDVATRQSELWSQYHFRCRCCACLDDWPVYSQLPNENPVYLIPSLRSEVEKSSEIFQEVLQEINSGKMDGKLAFLLAHLTLLHRVVGRPWREYSECQEAMKQCLSVEANHYLARTDH
;
A
#
# COMPACT_ATOMS: atom_id res chain seq x y z
N SER A 1 -27.74 32.30 16.52
CA SER A 1 -26.30 32.25 16.22
C SER A 1 -25.77 30.90 16.66
N GLN A 2 -25.58 29.96 15.75
CA GLN A 2 -24.92 28.69 16.07
C GLN A 2 -23.46 28.98 16.36
N CYS A 3 -23.05 28.83 17.62
CA CYS A 3 -21.66 28.92 18.02
C CYS A 3 -20.94 27.72 17.39
N SER A 4 -20.32 27.90 16.23
CA SER A 4 -19.45 26.92 15.61
C SER A 4 -18.20 26.82 16.46
N TYR A 5 -18.21 25.93 17.45
CA TYR A 5 -16.98 25.58 18.16
C TYR A 5 -15.96 25.10 17.12
N PRO A 6 -14.73 25.64 17.12
CA PRO A 6 -13.69 25.12 16.24
C PRO A 6 -13.48 23.64 16.54
N THR A 7 -13.27 22.81 15.52
CA THR A 7 -13.27 21.33 15.62
C THR A 7 -12.31 20.79 16.70
N ASN A 8 -11.22 21.52 16.98
CA ASN A 8 -10.29 21.21 18.07
C ASN A 8 -10.94 21.28 19.48
N ALA A 9 -11.94 22.15 19.68
CA ALA A 9 -12.70 22.23 20.92
C ALA A 9 -13.59 21.00 21.15
N VAL A 10 -14.02 20.32 20.08
CA VAL A 10 -14.80 19.06 20.16
C VAL A 10 -13.88 17.90 20.56
N CYS A 11 -12.70 17.77 19.94
CA CYS A 11 -11.70 16.78 20.34
C CYS A 11 -11.29 16.96 21.81
N LYS A 12 -11.15 18.22 22.26
CA LYS A 12 -10.93 18.57 23.67
C LYS A 12 -12.07 18.11 24.57
N GLN A 13 -13.33 18.38 24.20
CA GLN A 13 -14.49 17.97 25.02
C GLN A 13 -14.52 16.46 25.20
N LEU A 14 -14.13 15.69 24.18
CA LEU A 14 -14.01 14.24 24.28
C LEU A 14 -12.86 13.82 25.21
N LEU A 15 -11.69 14.47 25.17
CA LEU A 15 -10.57 14.15 26.05
C LEU A 15 -10.88 14.46 27.52
N ASP A 16 -11.40 15.65 27.83
CA ASP A 16 -11.73 16.04 29.21
C ASP A 16 -12.89 15.21 29.79
N LYS A 17 -13.82 14.76 28.94
CA LYS A 17 -14.96 13.93 29.39
C LYS A 17 -14.56 12.47 29.63
N ASN A 18 -13.59 11.96 28.88
CA ASN A 18 -13.29 10.52 28.87
C ASN A 18 -11.92 10.17 29.45
N THR A 19 -11.06 11.15 29.76
CA THR A 19 -9.70 10.92 30.26
C THR A 19 -9.29 11.96 31.31
N ASP A 20 -8.30 11.65 32.12
CA ASP A 20 -7.66 12.57 33.07
C ASP A 20 -6.34 13.16 32.53
N TYR A 21 -6.09 13.03 31.21
CA TYR A 21 -4.78 13.28 30.56
C TYR A 21 -4.09 14.57 31.01
N PHE A 22 -4.80 15.70 31.04
CA PHE A 22 -4.19 16.98 31.40
C PHE A 22 -3.82 17.06 32.88
N THR A 23 -4.57 16.38 33.75
CA THR A 23 -4.30 16.28 35.18
C THR A 23 -3.15 15.30 35.44
N SER A 24 -3.16 14.14 34.78
CA SER A 24 -2.14 13.09 34.97
C SER A 24 -0.80 13.43 34.33
N ALA A 25 -0.79 14.17 33.21
CA ALA A 25 0.43 14.67 32.56
C ALA A 25 1.04 15.91 33.24
N ASN A 26 0.42 16.43 34.30
CA ASN A 26 0.84 17.64 35.02
C ASN A 26 1.03 18.85 34.07
N CYS A 27 0.22 18.93 33.00
CA CYS A 27 0.26 20.00 32.01
C CYS A 27 -0.44 21.25 32.57
N HIS A 28 0.22 21.96 33.48
CA HIS A 28 -0.16 23.31 33.90
C HIS A 28 0.30 24.36 32.89
N ASP A 29 -0.30 25.54 32.90
CA ASP A 29 -0.07 26.63 31.95
C ASP A 29 1.42 26.89 31.71
N ILE A 30 1.93 26.44 30.55
CA ILE A 30 3.29 26.74 30.10
C ILE A 30 3.20 28.00 29.25
N ASP A 31 3.15 29.16 29.90
CA ASP A 31 3.11 30.48 29.25
C ASP A 31 4.33 30.76 28.37
N GLU A 32 5.44 30.02 28.54
CA GLU A 32 6.68 30.19 27.77
C GLU A 32 6.60 29.67 26.33
N LEU A 33 5.74 28.69 26.03
CA LEU A 33 5.62 28.10 24.69
C LEU A 33 4.68 28.88 23.76
N PHE A 34 3.77 29.68 24.32
CA PHE A 34 2.74 30.39 23.57
C PHE A 34 2.70 31.85 24.00
N PRO A 35 3.38 32.77 23.28
CA PRO A 35 3.34 34.19 23.61
C PRO A 35 1.89 34.67 23.70
N SER A 36 1.61 35.35 24.82
CA SER A 36 0.34 35.71 25.47
C SER A 36 -0.65 36.58 24.66
N SER A 37 -0.71 36.41 23.35
CA SER A 37 -1.56 37.18 22.44
C SER A 37 -2.97 36.63 22.25
N ASN A 38 -3.26 35.40 22.70
CA ASN A 38 -4.58 34.79 22.55
C ASN A 38 -5.32 34.74 23.90
N THR A 39 -5.93 35.86 24.30
CA THR A 39 -6.90 35.86 25.39
C THR A 39 -8.20 35.27 24.88
N PHE A 40 -8.49 34.02 25.24
CA PHE A 40 -9.77 33.38 24.95
C PHE A 40 -10.75 33.63 26.10
N GLU A 41 -11.95 34.09 25.78
CA GLU A 41 -13.00 34.42 26.77
C GLU A 41 -13.55 33.21 27.56
N ASN A 42 -13.09 31.99 27.26
CA ASN A 42 -13.57 30.78 27.91
C ASN A 42 -12.59 30.28 28.99
N PRO A 43 -12.95 30.36 30.29
CA PRO A 43 -12.07 29.96 31.39
C PRO A 43 -11.73 28.45 31.42
N LEU A 44 -12.36 27.64 30.56
CA LEU A 44 -12.07 26.20 30.42
C LEU A 44 -11.03 25.90 29.32
N LEU A 45 -10.57 26.90 28.54
CA LEU A 45 -9.57 26.75 27.50
C LEU A 45 -8.34 27.61 27.81
N ASN A 46 -7.22 26.95 28.08
CA ASN A 46 -5.90 27.58 28.08
C ASN A 46 -5.14 27.22 26.78
N SER A 47 -4.03 27.91 26.55
CA SER A 47 -3.17 27.75 25.37
C SER A 47 -2.69 26.30 25.18
N VAL A 48 -2.32 25.64 26.28
CA VAL A 48 -1.85 24.24 26.28
C VAL A 48 -2.93 23.27 25.80
N LYS A 49 -4.16 23.37 26.31
CA LYS A 49 -5.28 22.50 25.91
C LYS A 49 -5.66 22.70 24.45
N LEU A 50 -5.64 23.94 23.97
CA LEU A 50 -5.89 24.25 22.56
C LEU A 50 -4.82 23.65 21.64
N PHE A 51 -3.56 23.75 22.06
CA PHE A 51 -2.45 23.16 21.32
C PHE A 51 -2.55 21.64 21.24
N VAL A 52 -2.75 20.95 22.37
CA VAL A 52 -2.92 19.49 22.42
C VAL A 52 -4.14 19.04 21.62
N GLY A 53 -5.29 19.71 21.77
CA GLY A 53 -6.49 19.42 20.99
C GLY A 53 -6.27 19.63 19.49
N GLY A 54 -5.50 20.65 19.11
CA GLY A 54 -5.07 20.90 17.74
C GLY A 54 -4.14 19.81 17.20
N LEU A 55 -3.18 19.34 18.00
CA LEU A 55 -2.30 18.23 17.63
C LEU A 55 -3.09 16.93 17.42
N ILE A 56 -4.01 16.60 18.32
CA ILE A 56 -4.83 15.40 18.20
C ILE A 56 -5.72 15.47 16.96
N LEU A 57 -6.38 16.60 16.72
CA LEU A 57 -7.15 16.80 15.49
C LEU A 57 -6.26 16.65 14.25
N LYS A 58 -5.05 17.23 14.26
CA LYS A 58 -4.09 17.10 13.17
C LYS A 58 -3.73 15.62 12.93
N TYR A 59 -3.43 14.84 13.96
CA TYR A 59 -3.13 13.42 13.80
C TYR A 59 -4.35 12.61 13.33
N LEU A 60 -5.56 12.91 13.84
CA LEU A 60 -6.80 12.28 13.38
C LEU A 60 -7.06 12.52 11.88
N MET A 61 -6.57 13.63 11.33
CA MET A 61 -6.66 13.91 9.90
C MET A 61 -5.50 13.31 9.09
N ILE A 62 -4.31 13.16 9.68
CA ILE A 62 -3.13 12.61 8.98
C ILE A 62 -3.19 11.08 8.90
N VAL A 63 -3.47 10.42 10.02
CA VAL A 63 -3.31 8.96 10.14
C VAL A 63 -4.14 8.17 9.12
N PRO A 64 -5.44 8.45 8.88
CA PRO A 64 -6.26 7.63 7.97
C PRO A 64 -5.75 7.55 6.53
N SER A 65 -5.05 8.59 6.06
CA SER A 65 -4.52 8.66 4.69
C SER A 65 -3.02 8.35 4.59
N ASN A 66 -2.32 8.12 5.71
CA ASN A 66 -0.86 7.93 5.74
C ASN A 66 -0.42 6.67 6.50
N ALA A 67 -1.33 5.99 7.19
CA ALA A 67 -1.05 4.71 7.81
C ALA A 67 -0.90 3.63 6.73
N HIS A 68 0.11 2.78 6.89
CA HIS A 68 0.34 1.63 6.04
C HIS A 68 0.07 0.36 6.85
N ALA A 69 -0.67 -0.58 6.24
CA ALA A 69 -0.86 -1.91 6.80
C ALA A 69 0.49 -2.61 6.97
N ILE A 70 0.69 -3.21 8.14
CA ILE A 70 1.74 -4.20 8.39
C ILE A 70 1.08 -5.56 8.24
N SER A 71 1.64 -6.36 7.35
CA SER A 71 1.14 -7.68 7.04
C SER A 71 2.23 -8.73 7.16
N GLU A 72 1.83 -9.93 7.55
CA GLU A 72 2.69 -11.11 7.61
C GLU A 72 2.16 -12.19 6.67
N MET A 73 3.06 -13.01 6.15
CA MET A 73 2.70 -14.14 5.30
C MET A 73 2.51 -15.41 6.14
N LEU A 74 1.28 -15.90 6.18
CA LEU A 74 0.94 -17.18 6.77
C LEU A 74 1.09 -18.28 5.72
N VAL A 75 1.99 -19.23 5.96
CA VAL A 75 2.19 -20.39 5.08
C VAL A 75 1.60 -21.62 5.74
N LYS A 76 0.53 -22.17 5.15
CA LYS A 76 -0.13 -23.40 5.57
C LYS A 76 0.27 -24.54 4.64
N GLY A 77 0.82 -25.61 5.20
CA GLY A 77 1.00 -26.87 4.47
C GLY A 77 -0.32 -27.64 4.43
N ALA A 78 -0.95 -27.75 3.26
CA ALA A 78 -2.15 -28.54 3.05
C ALA A 78 -1.85 -29.69 2.07
N GLY A 79 -1.15 -30.72 2.53
CA GLY A 79 -0.73 -31.83 1.67
C GLY A 79 0.40 -31.43 0.71
N GLU A 80 0.19 -31.63 -0.61
CA GLU A 80 1.13 -31.22 -1.66
C GLU A 80 1.00 -29.73 -2.05
N GLU A 81 -0.06 -29.04 -1.60
CA GLU A 81 -0.28 -27.62 -1.88
C GLU A 81 0.15 -26.74 -0.71
N VAL A 82 0.87 -25.67 -1.03
CA VAL A 82 1.28 -24.62 -0.09
C VAL A 82 0.31 -23.45 -0.26
N VAL A 83 -0.48 -23.16 0.78
CA VAL A 83 -1.37 -21.99 0.78
C VAL A 83 -0.67 -20.85 1.51
N CYS A 84 -0.39 -19.77 0.79
CA CYS A 84 0.14 -18.53 1.32
C CYS A 84 -0.98 -17.50 1.49
N GLU A 85 -1.17 -17.00 2.70
CA GLU A 85 -2.22 -16.03 3.06
C GLU A 85 -1.56 -14.79 3.69
N SER A 86 -1.85 -13.60 3.15
CA SER A 86 -1.38 -12.35 3.76
C SER A 86 -2.34 -11.93 4.88
N LEU A 87 -1.84 -11.85 6.12
CA LEU A 87 -2.60 -11.43 7.29
C LEU A 87 -2.19 -10.01 7.69
N GLU A 88 -3.14 -9.08 7.74
CA GLU A 88 -2.91 -7.75 8.32
C GLU A 88 -2.89 -7.85 9.86
N ILE A 89 -1.76 -7.46 10.47
CA ILE A 89 -1.55 -7.54 11.92
C ILE A 89 -1.59 -6.18 12.60
N GLY A 90 -1.60 -5.09 11.83
CA GLY A 90 -1.70 -3.74 12.35
C GLY A 90 -1.39 -2.68 11.29
N GLY A 91 -1.22 -1.44 11.74
CA GLY A 91 -0.83 -0.33 10.88
C GLY A 91 0.23 0.55 11.55
N ALA A 92 1.10 1.12 10.73
CA ALA A 92 2.14 2.04 11.20
C ALA A 92 2.32 3.23 10.26
N LEU A 93 2.91 4.29 10.82
CA LEU A 93 3.26 5.50 10.08
C LEU A 93 4.71 5.38 9.63
N TYR A 94 4.91 5.40 8.31
CA TYR A 94 6.24 5.44 7.70
C TYR A 94 6.36 6.73 6.89
N PRO A 95 6.86 7.83 7.48
CA PRO A 95 6.83 9.16 6.85
C PRO A 95 7.42 9.20 5.43
N VAL A 96 8.43 8.36 5.16
CA VAL A 96 9.03 8.24 3.82
C VAL A 96 8.08 7.54 2.84
N LEU A 97 7.41 6.47 3.26
CA LEU A 97 6.44 5.76 2.40
C LEU A 97 5.18 6.59 2.15
N SER A 98 4.80 7.45 3.09
CA SER A 98 3.69 8.40 2.95
C SER A 98 3.93 9.45 1.84
N LEU A 99 5.16 9.61 1.34
CA LEU A 99 5.48 10.46 0.19
C LEU A 99 5.19 9.78 -1.16
N ILE A 100 4.98 8.46 -1.15
CA ILE A 100 4.85 7.66 -2.36
C ILE A 100 3.40 7.66 -2.82
N ASN A 101 3.17 8.16 -4.04
CA ASN A 101 1.83 8.28 -4.59
C ASN A 101 1.25 6.95 -5.06
N HIS A 102 -0.05 6.95 -5.25
CA HIS A 102 -0.81 5.80 -5.71
C HIS A 102 -0.76 5.56 -7.23
N SER A 103 -0.75 4.30 -7.63
CA SER A 103 -1.22 3.81 -8.93
C SER A 103 -2.06 2.54 -8.76
N CYS A 104 -3.13 2.39 -9.56
CA CYS A 104 -3.90 1.13 -9.62
C CYS A 104 -3.12 0.00 -10.29
N ASP A 105 -1.99 0.35 -10.91
CA ASP A 105 -0.98 -0.52 -11.48
C ASP A 105 0.40 -0.02 -10.98
N PRO A 106 0.82 -0.44 -9.78
CA PRO A 106 2.00 0.10 -9.12
C PRO A 106 3.31 -0.42 -9.74
N ASN A 107 4.38 0.34 -9.59
CA ASN A 107 5.73 -0.06 -10.00
C ASN A 107 6.60 -0.58 -8.85
N VAL A 108 6.06 -0.59 -7.64
CA VAL A 108 6.69 -1.14 -6.44
C VAL A 108 5.70 -2.02 -5.66
N VAL A 109 6.24 -2.86 -4.80
CA VAL A 109 5.50 -3.61 -3.77
C VAL A 109 6.16 -3.40 -2.41
N ARG A 110 5.35 -3.40 -1.35
CA ARG A 110 5.79 -3.35 0.05
C ARG A 110 5.79 -4.73 0.68
N HIS A 111 6.82 -5.03 1.45
CA HIS A 111 6.90 -6.22 2.31
C HIS A 111 7.43 -5.82 3.68
N SER A 112 6.92 -6.45 4.75
CA SER A 112 7.41 -6.22 6.12
C SER A 112 8.48 -7.26 6.47
N HIS A 113 9.61 -6.82 7.01
CA HIS A 113 10.71 -7.64 7.49
C HIS A 113 10.98 -7.35 8.97
N ASN A 114 11.57 -8.31 9.68
CA ASN A 114 12.01 -8.18 11.07
C ASN A 114 10.96 -7.49 11.99
N GLY A 115 9.68 -7.85 11.84
CA GLY A 115 8.57 -7.20 12.54
C GLY A 115 8.02 -6.00 11.75
N ASP A 116 8.58 -4.80 11.94
CA ASP A 116 8.01 -3.54 11.46
C ASP A 116 8.84 -2.82 10.37
N LEU A 117 9.93 -3.42 9.88
CA LEU A 117 10.73 -2.84 8.80
C LEU A 117 10.02 -3.02 7.46
N ASN A 118 9.42 -1.97 6.93
CA ASN A 118 8.84 -1.99 5.59
C ASN A 118 9.92 -1.79 4.51
N VAL A 119 10.02 -2.77 3.61
CA VAL A 119 10.90 -2.76 2.44
C VAL A 119 10.05 -2.53 1.19
N LEU A 120 10.51 -1.63 0.34
CA LEU A 120 9.88 -1.31 -0.93
C LEU A 120 10.74 -1.83 -2.08
N THR A 121 10.17 -2.71 -2.90
CA THR A 121 10.90 -3.38 -3.99
C THR A 121 10.27 -3.00 -5.33
N ALA A 122 11.11 -2.64 -6.31
CA ALA A 122 10.64 -2.38 -7.67
C ALA A 122 10.15 -3.66 -8.34
N ILE A 123 8.96 -3.58 -8.94
CA ILE A 123 8.32 -4.66 -9.71
C ILE A 123 7.95 -4.19 -11.12
N GLN A 124 8.56 -3.09 -11.58
CA GLN A 124 8.55 -2.63 -12.97
C GLN A 124 9.85 -1.86 -13.22
N VAL A 125 10.19 -1.62 -14.49
CA VAL A 125 11.30 -0.72 -14.83
C VAL A 125 10.89 0.72 -14.48
N ILE A 126 11.72 1.41 -13.69
CA ILE A 126 11.49 2.81 -13.31
C ILE A 126 12.58 3.66 -13.95
N PRO A 127 12.27 4.46 -15.00
CA PRO A 127 13.24 5.35 -15.61
C PRO A 127 13.78 6.39 -14.63
N ALA A 128 14.99 6.89 -14.87
CA ALA A 128 15.56 7.99 -14.08
C ALA A 128 14.62 9.22 -14.12
N GLY A 129 14.31 9.77 -12.95
CA GLY A 129 13.32 10.86 -12.81
C GLY A 129 11.86 10.40 -12.84
N GLY A 130 11.59 9.11 -13.04
CA GLY A 130 10.26 8.52 -12.92
C GLY A 130 9.79 8.47 -11.47
N GLN A 131 8.46 8.53 -11.27
CA GLN A 131 7.88 8.40 -9.95
C GLN A 131 7.86 6.95 -9.48
N ILE A 132 8.14 6.76 -8.20
CA ILE A 132 7.81 5.53 -7.48
C ILE A 132 6.32 5.59 -7.16
N LEU A 133 5.58 4.54 -7.50
CA LEU A 133 4.13 4.47 -7.40
C LEU A 133 3.71 3.17 -6.74
N ASP A 134 3.05 3.30 -5.61
CA ASP A 134 2.59 2.20 -4.78
C ASP A 134 1.09 1.99 -4.96
N ASN A 135 0.55 0.89 -4.45
CA ASN A 135 -0.88 0.64 -4.40
C ASN A 135 -1.43 0.90 -3.00
N TYR A 136 -2.59 1.56 -2.95
CA TYR A 136 -3.31 1.91 -1.72
C TYR A 136 -4.47 0.94 -1.46
N GLY A 137 -4.34 -0.32 -1.91
CA GLY A 137 -5.35 -1.37 -1.76
C GLY A 137 -6.29 -1.56 -2.97
N TYR A 138 -6.30 -0.63 -3.91
CA TYR A 138 -7.24 -0.62 -5.04
C TYR A 138 -6.55 -0.92 -6.38
N HIS A 139 -6.13 -2.17 -6.57
CA HIS A 139 -5.45 -2.63 -7.80
C HIS A 139 -6.45 -2.90 -8.95
N HIS A 140 -6.05 -2.62 -10.20
CA HIS A 140 -6.91 -2.77 -11.38
C HIS A 140 -7.34 -4.22 -11.63
N ALA A 141 -6.45 -5.18 -11.35
CA ALA A 141 -6.73 -6.59 -11.54
C ALA A 141 -7.78 -7.15 -10.56
N VAL A 142 -8.13 -6.41 -9.50
CA VAL A 142 -9.07 -6.85 -8.45
C VAL A 142 -10.37 -6.04 -8.48
N HIS A 143 -10.29 -4.73 -8.69
CA HIS A 143 -11.42 -3.81 -8.57
C HIS A 143 -11.68 -3.08 -9.89
N ASP A 144 -12.95 -2.84 -10.23
CA ASP A 144 -13.32 -2.02 -11.39
C ASP A 144 -13.02 -0.52 -11.18
N VAL A 145 -13.04 0.28 -12.25
CA VAL A 145 -12.72 1.72 -12.18
C VAL A 145 -13.63 2.46 -11.18
N ALA A 146 -14.92 2.13 -11.14
CA ALA A 146 -15.89 2.82 -10.30
C ALA A 146 -15.56 2.64 -8.81
N THR A 147 -15.28 1.41 -8.41
CA THR A 147 -14.85 1.05 -7.05
C THR A 147 -13.54 1.75 -6.71
N ARG A 148 -12.52 1.65 -7.59
CA ARG A 148 -11.21 2.29 -7.35
C ARG A 148 -11.36 3.80 -7.14
N GLN A 149 -12.15 4.49 -7.96
CA GLN A 149 -12.36 5.94 -7.83
C GLN A 149 -13.15 6.32 -6.58
N SER A 150 -14.20 5.58 -6.25
CA SER A 150 -15.05 5.84 -5.09
C SER A 150 -14.25 5.71 -3.78
N GLU A 151 -13.53 4.60 -3.63
CA GLU A 151 -12.80 4.29 -2.43
C GLU A 151 -11.58 5.22 -2.22
N LEU A 152 -10.81 5.47 -3.29
CA LEU A 152 -9.69 6.43 -3.23
C LEU A 152 -10.16 7.84 -2.89
N TRP A 153 -11.33 8.26 -3.40
CA TRP A 153 -11.91 9.55 -3.05
C TRP A 153 -12.36 9.61 -1.58
N SER A 154 -12.96 8.52 -1.08
CA SER A 154 -13.44 8.42 0.29
C SER A 154 -12.31 8.53 1.32
N GLN A 155 -11.21 7.80 1.11
CA GLN A 155 -10.11 7.71 2.09
C GLN A 155 -8.96 8.71 1.85
N TYR A 156 -8.64 8.99 0.60
CA TYR A 156 -7.46 9.78 0.22
C TYR A 156 -7.80 11.10 -0.50
N HIS A 157 -9.09 11.34 -0.77
CA HIS A 157 -9.61 12.62 -1.29
C HIS A 157 -9.00 13.07 -2.62
N PHE A 158 -8.63 12.12 -3.49
CA PHE A 158 -8.17 12.40 -4.85
C PHE A 158 -8.88 11.51 -5.89
N ARG A 159 -8.80 11.89 -7.16
CA ARG A 159 -9.24 11.06 -8.30
C ARG A 159 -8.02 10.47 -9.00
N CYS A 160 -7.97 9.15 -9.11
CA CYS A 160 -6.83 8.47 -9.71
C CYS A 160 -6.81 8.70 -11.23
N ARG A 161 -5.63 9.05 -11.77
CA ARG A 161 -5.42 9.32 -13.20
C ARG A 161 -4.30 8.45 -13.81
N CYS A 162 -4.00 7.30 -13.19
CA CYS A 162 -3.08 6.32 -13.80
C CYS A 162 -3.68 5.74 -15.09
N CYS A 163 -2.85 5.15 -15.95
CA CYS A 163 -3.29 4.55 -17.21
C CYS A 163 -4.43 3.54 -16.99
N ALA A 164 -4.33 2.72 -15.95
CA ALA A 164 -5.38 1.75 -15.62
C ALA A 164 -6.76 2.36 -15.36
N CYS A 165 -6.82 3.60 -14.84
CA CYS A 165 -8.08 4.32 -14.64
C CYS A 165 -8.52 5.14 -15.86
N LEU A 166 -7.57 5.69 -16.62
CA LEU A 166 -7.89 6.48 -17.81
C LEU A 166 -8.35 5.62 -18.98
N ASP A 167 -7.76 4.43 -19.12
CA ASP A 167 -7.99 3.50 -20.22
C ASP A 167 -8.93 2.35 -19.85
N ASP A 168 -9.63 2.46 -18.71
CA ASP A 168 -10.59 1.47 -18.21
C ASP A 168 -10.05 0.02 -18.19
N TRP A 169 -8.87 -0.16 -17.58
CA TRP A 169 -8.26 -1.49 -17.54
C TRP A 169 -9.13 -2.48 -16.76
N PRO A 170 -9.30 -3.70 -17.29
CA PRO A 170 -10.20 -4.68 -16.73
C PRO A 170 -9.62 -5.39 -15.50
N VAL A 171 -10.48 -6.11 -14.80
CA VAL A 171 -10.10 -7.05 -13.74
C VAL A 171 -9.39 -8.28 -14.32
N TYR A 172 -8.70 -9.03 -13.47
CA TYR A 172 -7.80 -10.12 -13.86
C TYR A 172 -8.42 -11.14 -14.83
N SER A 173 -9.64 -11.61 -14.52
CA SER A 173 -10.36 -12.62 -15.32
C SER A 173 -10.66 -12.16 -16.75
N GLN A 174 -10.63 -10.85 -17.00
CA GLN A 174 -10.92 -10.21 -18.27
C GLN A 174 -9.66 -9.67 -18.96
N LEU A 175 -8.47 -9.84 -18.36
CA LEU A 175 -7.22 -9.44 -18.99
C LEU A 175 -6.97 -10.25 -20.27
N PRO A 176 -6.45 -9.62 -21.34
CA PRO A 176 -6.10 -10.34 -22.57
C PRO A 176 -4.97 -11.34 -22.30
N ASN A 177 -5.09 -12.52 -22.90
CA ASN A 177 -4.20 -13.67 -22.66
C ASN A 177 -3.93 -14.54 -23.91
N GLU A 178 -4.44 -14.17 -25.08
CA GLU A 178 -4.24 -14.96 -26.31
C GLU A 178 -3.20 -14.32 -27.24
N ASN A 179 -3.44 -13.08 -27.67
CA ASN A 179 -2.63 -12.40 -28.67
C ASN A 179 -2.08 -11.09 -28.08
N PRO A 180 -0.83 -11.07 -27.59
CA PRO A 180 -0.23 -9.85 -27.06
C PRO A 180 0.01 -8.83 -28.18
N VAL A 181 -0.16 -7.55 -27.84
CA VAL A 181 0.20 -6.44 -28.73
C VAL A 181 1.70 -6.18 -28.60
N TYR A 182 2.47 -6.49 -29.64
CA TYR A 182 3.91 -6.26 -29.65
C TYR A 182 4.23 -4.81 -30.06
N LEU A 183 4.78 -4.03 -29.12
CA LEU A 183 5.33 -2.69 -29.36
C LEU A 183 6.61 -2.74 -30.20
N ILE A 184 7.37 -3.84 -30.08
CA ILE A 184 8.59 -4.10 -30.84
C ILE A 184 8.46 -5.48 -31.52
N PRO A 185 7.85 -5.56 -32.71
CA PRO A 185 7.54 -6.85 -33.36
C PRO A 185 8.76 -7.74 -33.63
N SER A 186 9.95 -7.15 -33.81
CA SER A 186 11.19 -7.90 -34.04
C SER A 186 11.63 -8.75 -32.85
N LEU A 187 11.12 -8.48 -31.64
CA LEU A 187 11.44 -9.22 -30.42
C LEU A 187 10.37 -10.26 -30.05
N ARG A 188 9.38 -10.50 -30.92
CA ARG A 188 8.31 -11.47 -30.68
C ARG A 188 8.84 -12.85 -30.29
N SER A 189 9.79 -13.40 -31.04
CA SER A 189 10.35 -14.73 -30.77
C SER A 189 11.17 -14.80 -29.48
N GLU A 190 11.67 -13.67 -28.97
CA GLU A 190 12.34 -13.61 -27.66
C GLU A 190 11.31 -13.66 -26.54
N VAL A 191 10.19 -12.94 -26.68
CA VAL A 191 9.06 -13.02 -25.75
C VAL A 191 8.49 -14.43 -25.71
N GLU A 192 8.18 -15.04 -26.86
CA GLU A 192 7.61 -16.40 -26.93
C GLU A 192 8.49 -17.43 -26.19
N LYS A 193 9.80 -17.41 -26.41
CA LYS A 193 10.75 -18.28 -25.68
C LYS A 193 10.78 -18.00 -24.18
N SER A 194 10.72 -16.72 -23.80
CA SER A 194 10.74 -16.34 -22.40
C SER A 194 9.44 -16.72 -21.69
N SER A 195 8.30 -16.64 -22.39
CA SER A 195 6.98 -17.04 -21.91
C SER A 195 6.89 -18.56 -21.69
N GLU A 196 7.48 -19.37 -22.57
CA GLU A 196 7.58 -20.83 -22.38
C GLU A 196 8.26 -21.18 -21.04
N ILE A 197 9.42 -20.56 -20.77
CA ILE A 197 10.15 -20.75 -19.51
C ILE A 197 9.35 -20.20 -18.32
N PHE A 198 8.65 -19.07 -18.50
CA PHE A 198 7.83 -18.48 -17.45
C PHE A 198 6.71 -19.41 -17.01
N GLN A 199 6.07 -20.15 -17.93
CA GLN A 199 5.05 -21.13 -17.57
C GLN A 199 5.60 -22.26 -16.69
N GLU A 200 6.80 -22.76 -16.97
CA GLU A 200 7.47 -23.75 -16.12
C GLU A 200 7.80 -23.19 -14.73
N VAL A 201 8.36 -21.97 -14.68
CA VAL A 201 8.66 -21.27 -13.42
C VAL A 201 7.40 -21.02 -12.59
N LEU A 202 6.30 -20.63 -13.24
CA LEU A 202 5.02 -20.38 -12.57
C LEU A 202 4.45 -21.67 -11.95
N GLN A 203 4.55 -22.80 -12.65
CA GLN A 203 4.16 -24.11 -12.10
C GLN A 203 5.01 -24.48 -10.87
N GLU A 204 6.32 -24.24 -10.93
CA GLU A 204 7.21 -24.48 -9.79
C GLU A 204 6.85 -23.61 -8.58
N ILE A 205 6.58 -22.32 -8.79
CA ILE A 205 6.15 -21.39 -7.73
C ILE A 205 4.82 -21.85 -7.12
N ASN A 206 3.85 -22.25 -7.95
CA ASN A 206 2.57 -22.79 -7.49
C ASN A 206 2.74 -24.09 -6.68
N SER A 207 3.79 -24.87 -6.95
CA SER A 207 4.18 -26.05 -6.15
C SER A 207 5.00 -25.72 -4.90
N GLY A 208 5.20 -24.43 -4.58
CA GLY A 208 5.96 -23.95 -3.43
C GLY A 208 7.47 -23.80 -3.63
N LYS A 209 8.00 -24.01 -4.85
CA LYS A 209 9.43 -23.89 -5.15
C LYS A 209 9.80 -22.47 -5.61
N MET A 210 9.95 -21.57 -4.65
CA MET A 210 10.16 -20.14 -4.91
C MET A 210 11.63 -19.73 -5.01
N ASP A 211 12.56 -20.56 -4.53
CA ASP A 211 13.99 -20.23 -4.43
C ASP A 211 14.65 -19.96 -5.79
N GLY A 212 15.39 -18.86 -5.88
CA GLY A 212 16.20 -18.50 -7.06
C GLY A 212 15.41 -18.05 -8.29
N LYS A 213 14.09 -17.89 -8.20
CA LYS A 213 13.23 -17.51 -9.35
C LYS A 213 13.22 -16.00 -9.65
N LEU A 214 13.48 -15.16 -8.64
CA LEU A 214 13.40 -13.70 -8.76
C LEU A 214 14.24 -13.12 -9.91
N ALA A 215 15.45 -13.63 -10.13
CA ALA A 215 16.32 -13.12 -11.19
C ALA A 215 15.72 -13.32 -12.59
N PHE A 216 15.13 -14.50 -12.83
CA PHE A 216 14.44 -14.79 -14.08
C PHE A 216 13.16 -13.95 -14.20
N LEU A 217 12.33 -13.92 -13.16
CA LEU A 217 11.08 -13.16 -13.17
C LEU A 217 11.32 -11.67 -13.48
N LEU A 218 12.35 -11.06 -12.87
CA LEU A 218 12.73 -9.68 -13.13
C LEU A 218 13.15 -9.47 -14.60
N ALA A 219 13.93 -10.39 -15.16
CA ALA A 219 14.37 -10.32 -16.56
C ALA A 219 13.19 -10.49 -17.53
N HIS A 220 12.31 -11.45 -17.26
CA HIS A 220 11.10 -11.69 -18.04
C HIS A 220 10.15 -10.50 -17.99
N LEU A 221 9.88 -9.95 -16.79
CA LEU A 221 9.03 -8.78 -16.63
C LEU A 221 9.61 -7.53 -17.31
N THR A 222 10.94 -7.37 -17.28
CA THR A 222 11.64 -6.30 -17.99
C THR A 222 11.47 -6.43 -19.50
N LEU A 223 11.56 -7.65 -20.03
CA LEU A 223 11.30 -7.93 -21.45
C LEU A 223 9.86 -7.60 -21.83
N LEU A 224 8.88 -8.08 -21.05
CA LEU A 224 7.46 -7.78 -21.28
C LEU A 224 7.17 -6.28 -21.22
N HIS A 225 7.72 -5.58 -20.21
CA HIS A 225 7.53 -4.13 -20.04
C HIS A 225 8.03 -3.33 -21.26
N ARG A 226 9.10 -3.80 -21.90
CA ARG A 226 9.69 -3.15 -23.08
C ARG A 226 8.93 -3.47 -24.37
N VAL A 227 8.42 -4.70 -24.50
CA VAL A 227 8.03 -5.27 -25.79
C VAL A 227 6.52 -5.44 -25.94
N VAL A 228 5.77 -5.61 -24.85
CA VAL A 228 4.34 -5.94 -24.86
C VAL A 228 3.51 -4.77 -24.34
N GLY A 229 2.46 -4.41 -25.10
CA GLY A 229 1.48 -3.40 -24.70
C GLY A 229 0.65 -3.86 -23.50
N ARG A 230 0.37 -2.94 -22.58
CA ARG A 230 -0.39 -3.20 -21.35
C ARG A 230 -1.82 -2.69 -21.50
N PRO A 231 -2.83 -3.32 -20.86
CA PRO A 231 -2.72 -4.42 -19.89
C PRO A 231 -2.50 -5.78 -20.56
N TRP A 232 -1.76 -6.68 -19.89
CA TRP A 232 -1.50 -8.05 -20.37
C TRP A 232 -1.48 -9.03 -19.18
N ARG A 233 -2.13 -10.19 -19.32
CA ARG A 233 -2.30 -11.12 -18.19
C ARG A 233 -0.98 -11.66 -17.66
N GLU A 234 -0.10 -12.12 -18.53
CA GLU A 234 1.22 -12.68 -18.15
C GLU A 234 2.09 -11.65 -17.42
N TYR A 235 1.92 -10.35 -17.76
CA TYR A 235 2.59 -9.27 -17.04
C TYR A 235 2.13 -9.22 -15.58
N SER A 236 0.82 -9.27 -15.35
CA SER A 236 0.24 -9.29 -14.00
C SER A 236 0.59 -10.58 -13.25
N GLU A 237 0.59 -11.73 -13.92
CA GLU A 237 1.00 -13.01 -13.35
C GLU A 237 2.47 -12.98 -12.92
N CYS A 238 3.35 -12.44 -13.75
CA CYS A 238 4.78 -12.32 -13.43
C CYS A 238 5.02 -11.36 -12.25
N GLN A 239 4.30 -10.22 -12.20
CA GLN A 239 4.34 -9.34 -11.02
C GLN A 239 3.89 -10.09 -9.76
N GLU A 240 2.82 -10.88 -9.82
CA GLU A 240 2.32 -11.62 -8.66
C GLU A 240 3.27 -12.73 -8.22
N ALA A 241 3.85 -13.48 -9.17
CA ALA A 241 4.90 -14.46 -8.90
C ALA A 241 6.11 -13.83 -8.19
N MET A 242 6.53 -12.62 -8.60
CA MET A 242 7.59 -11.88 -7.91
C MET A 242 7.21 -11.54 -6.48
N LYS A 243 5.97 -11.07 -6.24
CA LYS A 243 5.50 -10.76 -4.88
C LYS A 243 5.46 -11.98 -3.98
N GLN A 244 5.08 -13.14 -4.51
CA GLN A 244 5.09 -14.40 -3.76
C GLN A 244 6.52 -14.79 -3.34
N CYS A 245 7.47 -14.75 -4.28
CA CYS A 245 8.88 -15.01 -3.95
C CYS A 245 9.41 -14.04 -2.88
N LEU A 246 9.15 -12.73 -3.02
CA LEU A 246 9.57 -11.72 -2.04
C LEU A 246 8.91 -11.92 -0.67
N SER A 247 7.66 -12.42 -0.63
CA SER A 247 6.93 -12.64 0.62
C SER A 247 7.51 -13.76 1.47
N VAL A 248 8.18 -14.75 0.85
CA VAL A 248 8.89 -15.81 1.58
C VAL A 248 10.19 -15.30 2.19
N GLU A 249 10.81 -14.26 1.62
CA GLU A 249 11.98 -13.59 2.21
C GLU A 249 11.60 -12.56 3.29
N ALA A 250 10.31 -12.22 3.37
CA ALA A 250 9.73 -11.28 4.32
C ALA A 250 9.31 -11.96 5.64
N ASN A 251 8.62 -11.22 6.52
CA ASN A 251 7.98 -11.79 7.71
C ASN A 251 7.01 -12.89 7.28
N HIS A 252 7.40 -14.14 7.52
CA HIS A 252 6.57 -15.30 7.29
C HIS A 252 6.63 -16.21 8.50
N TYR A 253 5.55 -16.95 8.74
CA TYR A 253 5.52 -18.01 9.72
C TYR A 253 4.88 -19.27 9.14
N LEU A 254 5.45 -20.40 9.52
CA LEU A 254 4.93 -21.72 9.17
C LEU A 254 3.87 -22.08 10.23
N ALA A 255 2.62 -22.24 9.81
CA ALA A 255 1.62 -22.81 10.70
C ALA A 255 2.02 -24.25 11.04
N ARG A 256 2.12 -24.56 12.35
CA ARG A 256 2.24 -25.97 12.77
C ARG A 256 0.96 -26.67 12.35
N THR A 257 1.07 -27.69 11.51
CA THR A 257 -0.01 -28.65 11.32
C THR A 257 -0.15 -29.40 12.64
N ASP A 258 -1.19 -29.09 13.41
CA ASP A 258 -1.53 -29.90 14.59
C ASP A 258 -1.76 -31.34 14.09
N HIS A 259 -0.90 -32.25 14.56
CA HIS A 259 -1.07 -33.70 14.44
C HIS A 259 -1.92 -34.21 15.61
#